data_AF-A0A803MJT2-F1
#
_entry.id   AF-A0A803MJT2-F1
#
_cell.length_a   1.000
_cell.length_b   1.000
_cell.length_c   1.000
_cell.angle_alpha   90.00
_cell.angle_beta   90.00
_cell.angle_gamma   90.00
#
_symmetry.space_group_name_H-M   'P 1'
#
loop_
_entity.id
_entity.type
_entity.pdbx_description
1 polymer ?
#
loop_
_entity_poly.entity_id
_entity_poly.type
_entity_poly.pdbx_seq_one_letter_code
_entity_poly.pdbx_strand_id
1 'polypeptide(L)'
;MPALESSNCVWMGTGDSFLKDSVATAPYGVKLKLYKHWLEVYNKSGGIDFQSSKQRMFFSLCNSYRDILHHHKKPFYQKGSDEDSSIMDAYIMHSLNHVFKTKDIISKNDAKLSKNQETAREVVITSDSFLDQGFTRPKVLILLPLASIALRFVRRLIQLTPSAHKVNVDYMDRFNKDFGADEEDEGDIEAKESKLKKPSKPSDYQALFGANNNDHFMVGIKFTRKSIRLYSDFYSSDMIVASPLGLITKIGEAEANKEKDVDYLSSIEILVVDHADVISMQNWSHVNTVVEHLNLLPSKQHGGDIMRIRQWYLVAHAQFY
;
A
#
# COMPACT_ATOMS: atom_id res chain seq x y z
N MET A 1 2.28 -17.52 -15.36
CA MET A 1 2.21 -16.04 -15.37
C MET A 1 0.75 -15.64 -15.29
N PRO A 2 0.39 -14.47 -14.71
CA PRO A 2 -1.01 -14.02 -14.71
C PRO A 2 -1.60 -13.95 -16.13
N ALA A 3 -0.73 -13.85 -17.15
CA ALA A 3 -1.05 -13.76 -18.57
C ALA A 3 -0.72 -15.03 -19.40
N LEU A 4 -0.16 -16.11 -18.83
CA LEU A 4 0.19 -17.31 -19.63
C LEU A 4 -1.05 -18.15 -19.99
N GLU A 5 -2.13 -18.00 -19.24
CA GLU A 5 -3.39 -18.73 -19.46
C GLU A 5 -4.36 -17.97 -20.38
N SER A 6 -4.04 -16.74 -20.77
CA SER A 6 -4.93 -15.87 -21.54
C SER A 6 -4.37 -15.62 -22.95
N SER A 7 -5.11 -16.06 -23.96
CA SER A 7 -4.73 -16.03 -25.39
C SER A 7 -4.46 -14.62 -25.95
N ASN A 8 -4.89 -13.56 -25.27
CA ASN A 8 -4.80 -12.17 -25.74
C ASN A 8 -3.90 -11.27 -24.87
N CYS A 9 -3.10 -11.82 -23.95
CA CYS A 9 -2.19 -11.01 -23.14
C CYS A 9 -0.77 -11.02 -23.71
N VAL A 10 -0.28 -9.84 -24.12
CA VAL A 10 1.10 -9.66 -24.57
C VAL A 10 1.93 -9.13 -23.41
N TRP A 11 3.02 -9.83 -23.09
CA TRP A 11 4.02 -9.33 -22.15
C TRP A 11 4.95 -8.37 -22.89
N MET A 12 4.99 -7.11 -22.46
CA MET A 12 5.88 -6.08 -23.00
C MET A 12 6.71 -5.52 -21.84
N GLY A 13 8.04 -5.52 -21.97
CA GLY A 13 8.94 -5.06 -20.94
C GLY A 13 10.17 -4.38 -21.55
N THR A 14 10.76 -3.45 -20.82
CA THR A 14 11.89 -2.60 -21.25
C THR A 14 13.27 -3.18 -20.95
N GLY A 15 13.36 -4.42 -20.44
CA GLY A 15 14.64 -5.05 -20.06
C GLY A 15 14.60 -6.58 -20.12
N ASP A 16 15.68 -7.23 -19.68
CA ASP A 16 15.84 -8.68 -19.76
C ASP A 16 14.67 -9.45 -19.13
N SER A 17 14.32 -10.56 -19.78
CA SER A 17 13.25 -11.46 -19.35
C SER A 17 13.63 -12.18 -18.05
N PHE A 18 13.13 -11.69 -16.93
CA PHE A 18 13.28 -12.32 -15.60
C PHE A 18 12.59 -13.69 -15.47
N LEU A 19 11.89 -14.15 -16.53
CA LEU A 19 11.21 -15.44 -16.55
C LEU A 19 12.16 -16.63 -16.44
N LYS A 20 13.42 -16.47 -16.89
CA LYS A 20 14.44 -17.51 -16.77
C LYS A 20 14.90 -17.74 -15.32
N ASP A 21 14.69 -16.75 -14.43
CA ASP A 21 15.04 -16.84 -13.01
C ASP A 21 13.88 -17.32 -12.12
N SER A 22 12.71 -17.62 -12.71
CA SER A 22 11.49 -17.99 -11.99
C SER A 22 11.57 -19.33 -11.21
N VAL A 23 12.64 -20.10 -11.38
CA VAL A 23 12.84 -21.40 -10.73
C VAL A 23 13.77 -21.32 -9.49
N ALA A 24 14.38 -20.19 -9.17
CA ALA A 24 15.40 -20.14 -8.12
C ALA A 24 14.89 -19.67 -6.73
N THR A 25 14.70 -20.66 -5.84
CA THR A 25 14.70 -20.62 -4.36
C THR A 25 13.65 -19.75 -3.63
N ALA A 26 12.72 -20.43 -2.92
CA ALA A 26 12.01 -19.82 -1.80
C ALA A 26 13.03 -19.28 -0.77
N PRO A 27 12.84 -18.07 -0.23
CA PRO A 27 11.63 -17.26 -0.27
C PRO A 27 11.63 -16.08 -1.29
N TYR A 28 12.48 -16.06 -2.33
CA TYR A 28 12.52 -14.99 -3.37
C TYR A 28 12.50 -13.57 -2.78
N GLY A 29 13.36 -13.33 -1.78
CA GLY A 29 13.45 -12.04 -1.10
C GLY A 29 12.29 -11.69 -0.17
N VAL A 30 11.31 -12.56 0.09
CA VAL A 30 10.30 -12.36 1.14
C VAL A 30 10.90 -12.70 2.49
N LYS A 31 10.59 -11.92 3.54
CA LYS A 31 10.91 -12.32 4.91
C LYS A 31 10.32 -13.69 5.23
N LEU A 32 11.12 -14.60 5.78
CA LEU A 32 10.71 -15.98 6.04
C LEU A 32 9.42 -16.10 6.89
N LYS A 33 9.28 -15.27 7.93
CA LYS A 33 8.06 -15.25 8.78
C LYS A 33 6.83 -14.81 7.99
N LEU A 34 6.99 -13.81 7.13
CA LEU A 34 5.93 -13.26 6.29
C LEU A 34 5.52 -14.28 5.21
N TYR A 35 6.50 -14.95 4.60
CA TYR A 35 6.28 -16.03 3.64
C TYR A 35 5.52 -17.22 4.26
N LYS A 36 5.96 -17.70 5.44
CA LYS A 36 5.28 -18.81 6.14
C LYS A 36 3.82 -18.49 6.45
N HIS A 37 3.56 -17.30 6.98
CA HIS A 37 2.20 -16.84 7.26
C HIS A 37 1.36 -16.74 5.99
N TRP A 38 1.92 -16.23 4.89
CA TRP A 38 1.20 -16.13 3.62
C TRP A 38 0.83 -17.51 3.06
N LEU A 39 1.74 -18.48 3.15
CA LEU A 39 1.48 -19.87 2.78
C LEU A 39 0.36 -20.48 3.64
N GLU A 40 0.36 -20.24 4.95
CA GLU A 40 -0.71 -20.69 5.85
C GLU A 40 -2.07 -20.08 5.50
N VAL A 41 -2.11 -18.77 5.19
CA VAL A 41 -3.34 -18.09 4.75
C VAL A 41 -3.85 -18.68 3.44
N TYR A 42 -2.95 -18.91 2.48
CA TYR A 42 -3.32 -19.49 1.18
C TYR A 42 -3.87 -20.92 1.29
N ASN A 43 -3.23 -21.76 2.10
CA ASN A 43 -3.68 -23.13 2.31
C ASN A 43 -5.04 -23.17 3.02
N LYS A 44 -5.29 -22.25 3.97
CA LYS A 44 -6.59 -22.10 4.65
C LYS A 44 -7.71 -21.68 3.70
N SER A 45 -7.40 -20.94 2.64
CA SER A 45 -8.35 -20.62 1.58
C SER A 45 -8.55 -21.74 0.54
N GLY A 46 -7.99 -22.94 0.77
CA GLY A 46 -8.15 -24.09 -0.14
C GLY A 46 -7.18 -24.09 -1.33
N GLY A 47 -6.13 -23.27 -1.31
CA GLY A 47 -5.11 -23.26 -2.35
C GLY A 47 -4.24 -24.53 -2.35
N ILE A 48 -3.99 -25.11 -3.52
CA ILE A 48 -3.31 -26.41 -3.67
C ILE A 48 -1.83 -26.24 -4.04
N ASP A 49 -1.50 -25.31 -4.94
CA ASP A 49 -0.11 -25.04 -5.37
C ASP A 49 0.22 -23.55 -5.28
N PHE A 50 0.82 -23.17 -4.16
CA PHE A 50 1.21 -21.78 -3.92
C PHE A 50 2.31 -21.31 -4.88
N GLN A 51 3.24 -22.18 -5.32
CA GLN A 51 4.36 -21.75 -6.15
C GLN A 51 3.90 -21.38 -7.56
N SER A 52 2.96 -22.13 -8.13
CA SER A 52 2.38 -21.83 -9.43
C SER A 52 1.21 -20.83 -9.38
N SER A 53 0.79 -20.41 -8.19
CA SER A 53 -0.35 -19.51 -8.01
C SER A 53 -0.16 -18.14 -8.68
N LYS A 54 -1.25 -17.57 -9.22
CA LYS A 54 -1.27 -16.23 -9.83
C LYS A 54 -0.75 -15.14 -8.89
N GLN A 55 -1.12 -15.20 -7.61
CA GLN A 55 -0.63 -14.27 -6.58
C GLN A 55 0.90 -14.34 -6.39
N ARG A 56 1.50 -15.54 -6.42
CA ARG A 56 2.93 -15.73 -6.20
C ARG A 56 3.74 -15.21 -7.37
N MET A 57 3.22 -15.42 -8.58
CA MET A 57 3.78 -14.89 -9.80
C MET A 57 3.68 -13.38 -9.86
N PHE A 58 2.51 -12.80 -9.59
CA PHE A 58 2.37 -11.33 -9.56
C PHE A 58 3.27 -10.70 -8.50
N PHE A 59 3.40 -11.33 -7.32
CA PHE A 59 4.32 -10.86 -6.29
C PHE A 59 5.78 -10.86 -6.77
N SER A 60 6.21 -11.84 -7.58
CA SER A 60 7.57 -11.85 -8.13
C SER A 60 7.84 -10.63 -9.02
N LEU A 61 6.83 -10.17 -9.76
CA LEU A 61 6.89 -8.91 -10.52
C LEU A 61 7.04 -7.74 -9.56
N CYS A 62 6.17 -7.61 -8.56
CA CYS A 62 6.24 -6.51 -7.59
C CYS A 62 7.60 -6.49 -6.88
N ASN A 63 8.11 -7.65 -6.45
CA ASN A 63 9.38 -7.78 -5.74
C ASN A 63 10.62 -7.50 -6.62
N SER A 64 10.44 -7.37 -7.94
CA SER A 64 11.49 -6.87 -8.84
C SER A 64 11.62 -5.33 -8.83
N TYR A 65 10.71 -4.62 -8.13
CA TYR A 65 10.67 -3.16 -8.06
C TYR A 65 10.61 -2.49 -9.44
N ARG A 66 9.90 -3.12 -10.37
CA ARG A 66 9.60 -2.56 -11.70
C ARG A 66 8.19 -1.98 -11.70
N ASP A 67 7.96 -0.99 -12.56
CA ASP A 67 6.64 -0.48 -12.84
C ASP A 67 5.76 -1.54 -13.49
N ILE A 68 4.53 -1.68 -12.99
CA ILE A 68 3.59 -2.70 -13.45
C ILE A 68 2.27 -2.01 -13.79
N LEU A 69 1.88 -2.14 -15.05
CA LEU A 69 0.56 -1.78 -15.51
C LEU A 69 -0.26 -3.06 -15.74
N HIS A 70 -1.23 -3.30 -14.87
CA HIS A 70 -2.06 -4.52 -14.89
C HIS A 70 -3.51 -4.22 -15.27
N HIS A 71 -3.90 -4.58 -16.49
CA HIS A 71 -5.23 -4.31 -17.05
C HIS A 71 -6.23 -5.47 -16.90
N HIS A 72 -5.83 -6.59 -16.29
CA HIS A 72 -6.66 -7.79 -16.21
C HIS A 72 -7.29 -7.96 -14.83
N LYS A 73 -7.61 -6.84 -14.16
CA LYS A 73 -8.42 -6.87 -12.95
C LYS A 73 -9.87 -7.09 -13.36
N LYS A 74 -10.58 -8.01 -12.69
CA LYS A 74 -11.97 -8.24 -13.05
C LYS A 74 -12.79 -7.00 -12.69
N PRO A 75 -13.60 -6.48 -13.62
CA PRO A 75 -14.50 -5.39 -13.29
C PRO A 75 -15.50 -5.87 -12.22
N PHE A 76 -15.82 -5.01 -11.25
CA PHE A 76 -16.72 -5.33 -10.13
C PHE A 76 -18.09 -5.89 -10.54
N TYR A 77 -18.52 -5.62 -11.77
CA TYR A 77 -19.77 -6.10 -12.33
C TYR A 77 -19.76 -7.57 -12.74
N GLN A 78 -18.59 -8.15 -12.94
CA GLN A 78 -18.43 -9.58 -13.17
C GLN A 78 -18.22 -10.26 -11.82
N LYS A 79 -19.32 -10.66 -11.18
CA LYS A 79 -19.29 -11.37 -9.89
C LYS A 79 -18.36 -12.59 -9.95
N GLY A 80 -17.26 -12.53 -9.20
CA GLY A 80 -16.37 -13.64 -8.86
C GLY A 80 -15.39 -13.19 -7.78
N SER A 81 -15.46 -13.78 -6.59
CA SER A 81 -14.67 -13.34 -5.42
C SER A 81 -13.16 -13.60 -5.52
N ASP A 82 -12.76 -14.56 -6.37
CA ASP A 82 -11.49 -15.25 -6.16
C ASP A 82 -10.31 -14.65 -6.93
N GLU A 83 -10.54 -14.04 -8.09
CA GLU A 83 -9.43 -13.57 -8.94
C GLU A 83 -8.85 -12.22 -8.50
N ASP A 84 -9.69 -11.27 -8.08
CA ASP A 84 -9.24 -9.96 -7.58
C ASP A 84 -8.43 -10.06 -6.27
N SER A 85 -8.77 -11.05 -5.43
CA SER A 85 -8.08 -11.30 -4.18
C SER A 85 -6.62 -11.69 -4.40
N SER A 86 -6.33 -12.43 -5.47
CA SER A 86 -4.98 -12.94 -5.74
C SER A 86 -3.96 -11.85 -6.07
N ILE A 87 -4.36 -10.86 -6.88
CA ILE A 87 -3.51 -9.72 -7.23
C ILE A 87 -3.40 -8.75 -6.05
N MET A 88 -4.51 -8.53 -5.34
CA MET A 88 -4.55 -7.75 -4.10
C MET A 88 -3.56 -8.26 -3.06
N ASP A 89 -3.57 -9.57 -2.82
CA ASP A 89 -2.64 -10.21 -1.91
C ASP A 89 -1.19 -10.00 -2.32
N ALA A 90 -0.90 -10.11 -3.61
CA ALA A 90 0.45 -9.98 -4.11
C ALA A 90 1.06 -8.59 -3.85
N TYR A 91 0.35 -7.49 -4.17
CA TYR A 91 0.89 -6.15 -3.91
C TYR A 91 0.82 -5.76 -2.42
N ILE A 92 -0.15 -6.27 -1.65
CA ILE A 92 -0.16 -6.12 -0.18
C ILE A 92 1.09 -6.78 0.41
N MET A 93 1.38 -8.01 -0.01
CA MET A 93 2.53 -8.76 0.49
C MET A 93 3.85 -8.10 0.11
N HIS A 94 3.94 -7.54 -1.11
CA HIS A 94 5.09 -6.74 -1.51
C HIS A 94 5.26 -5.50 -0.62
N SER A 95 4.18 -4.76 -0.39
CA SER A 95 4.16 -3.58 0.48
C SER A 95 4.59 -3.91 1.92
N LEU A 96 4.02 -4.97 2.52
CA LEU A 96 4.39 -5.44 3.87
C LEU A 96 5.85 -5.88 3.93
N ASN A 97 6.31 -6.63 2.92
CA ASN A 97 7.70 -7.09 2.87
C ASN A 97 8.66 -5.91 2.81
N HIS A 98 8.36 -4.90 1.99
CA HIS A 98 9.16 -3.70 1.86
C HIS A 98 9.21 -2.91 3.18
N VAL A 99 8.07 -2.58 3.78
CA VAL A 99 7.98 -1.88 5.07
C VAL A 99 8.78 -2.61 6.16
N PHE A 100 8.60 -3.93 6.29
CA PHE A 100 9.30 -4.70 7.30
C PHE A 100 10.80 -4.80 7.02
N LYS A 101 11.25 -4.89 5.77
CA LYS A 101 12.67 -4.88 5.43
C LYS A 101 13.32 -3.55 5.80
N THR A 102 12.71 -2.44 5.41
CA THR A 102 13.20 -1.10 5.71
C THR A 102 13.33 -0.91 7.22
N LYS A 103 12.33 -1.32 8.00
CA LYS A 103 12.37 -1.29 9.47
C LYS A 103 13.49 -2.14 10.08
N ASP A 104 13.76 -3.33 9.53
CA ASP A 104 14.86 -4.17 10.01
C ASP A 104 16.23 -3.57 9.69
N ILE A 105 16.39 -2.96 8.52
CA ILE A 105 17.64 -2.28 8.12
C ILE A 105 17.90 -1.13 9.08
N ILE A 106 16.92 -0.24 9.26
CA ILE A 106 17.01 0.90 10.18
C ILE A 106 17.34 0.43 11.60
N SER A 107 16.59 -0.55 12.12
CA SER A 107 16.83 -1.06 13.48
C SER A 107 18.21 -1.72 13.66
N LYS A 108 18.75 -2.38 12.62
CA LYS A 108 20.10 -2.96 12.66
C LYS A 108 21.17 -1.88 12.64
N ASN A 109 20.96 -0.84 11.85
CA ASN A 109 21.87 0.28 11.74
C ASN A 109 21.87 1.13 13.02
N ASP A 110 20.71 1.40 13.59
CA ASP A 110 20.57 2.07 14.90
C ASP A 110 21.36 1.31 15.98
N ALA A 111 21.21 -0.02 16.04
CA ALA A 111 21.91 -0.86 17.01
C ALA A 111 23.43 -0.93 16.78
N LYS A 112 23.91 -0.71 15.55
CA LYS A 112 25.35 -0.59 15.26
C LYS A 112 25.88 0.78 15.68
N LEU A 113 25.13 1.85 15.38
CA LEU A 113 25.49 3.21 15.74
C LEU A 113 25.57 3.38 17.27
N SER A 114 24.61 2.83 18.02
CA SER A 114 24.63 2.89 19.49
C SER A 114 25.85 2.18 20.08
N LYS A 115 26.21 0.99 19.57
CA LYS A 115 27.39 0.23 20.03
C LYS A 115 28.71 0.91 19.68
N ASN A 116 28.79 1.57 18.54
CA ASN A 116 30.00 2.27 18.10
C ASN A 116 30.23 3.55 18.92
N GLN A 117 29.17 4.26 19.31
CA GLN A 117 29.26 5.40 20.24
C GLN A 117 29.81 4.97 21.61
N GLU A 118 29.42 3.79 22.10
CA GLU A 118 29.91 3.24 23.37
C GLU A 118 31.39 2.79 23.33
N THR A 119 31.94 2.45 22.16
CA THR A 119 33.28 1.84 22.03
C THR A 119 34.40 2.80 21.60
N ALA A 120 34.12 4.10 21.49
CA ALA A 120 35.09 5.16 21.15
C ALA A 120 36.02 4.83 19.96
N ARG A 121 35.54 4.02 19.01
CA ARG A 121 36.26 3.78 17.77
C ARG A 121 35.82 4.84 16.78
N GLU A 122 36.66 5.84 16.55
CA GLU A 122 36.64 6.69 15.36
C GLU A 122 36.98 5.83 14.13
N VAL A 123 36.13 4.86 13.82
CA VAL A 123 36.10 4.33 12.46
C VAL A 123 35.52 5.46 11.64
N VAL A 124 36.33 6.02 10.74
CA VAL A 124 35.86 6.88 9.65
C VAL A 124 34.70 6.14 9.00
N ILE A 125 33.48 6.53 9.37
CA ILE A 125 32.26 5.99 8.79
C ILE A 125 32.36 6.39 7.33
N THR A 126 32.65 5.44 6.45
CA THR A 126 32.39 5.64 5.03
C THR A 126 30.92 6.00 4.93
N SER A 127 30.63 7.25 4.54
CA SER A 127 29.32 7.91 4.58
C SER A 127 28.18 7.02 4.08
N ASP A 128 28.48 6.12 3.14
CA ASP A 128 27.50 5.32 2.44
C ASP A 128 26.93 4.15 3.27
N SER A 129 27.58 3.73 4.37
CA SER A 129 27.18 2.50 5.08
C SER A 129 25.89 2.61 5.90
N PHE A 130 25.44 3.84 6.18
CA PHE A 130 24.25 4.12 6.99
C PHE A 130 23.19 4.96 6.25
N LEU A 131 23.29 5.05 4.91
CA LEU A 131 22.28 5.71 4.08
C LEU A 131 21.06 4.78 3.92
N ASP A 132 20.21 4.74 4.94
CA ASP A 132 19.08 3.81 5.03
C ASP A 132 17.71 4.48 5.14
N GLN A 133 17.66 5.81 5.23
CA GLN A 133 16.43 6.58 5.42
C GLN A 133 16.06 7.45 4.21
N GLY A 134 14.79 7.83 4.14
CA GLY A 134 14.35 8.97 3.33
C GLY A 134 14.18 10.21 4.21
N PHE A 135 13.69 11.30 3.61
CA PHE A 135 13.27 12.50 4.34
C PHE A 135 12.17 12.23 5.36
N THR A 136 11.22 11.35 5.01
CA THR A 136 10.09 10.99 5.86
C THR A 136 9.92 9.48 5.97
N ARG A 137 9.13 9.06 6.97
CA ARG A 137 8.94 7.65 7.31
C ARG A 137 8.03 6.88 6.34
N PRO A 138 6.92 7.45 5.81
CA PRO A 138 6.06 6.73 4.90
C PRO A 138 6.84 6.25 3.67
N LYS A 139 6.75 4.94 3.39
CA LYS A 139 7.42 4.32 2.24
C LYS A 139 6.44 3.81 1.20
N VAL A 140 5.19 3.60 1.59
CA VAL A 140 4.16 3.03 0.72
C VAL A 140 2.95 3.95 0.69
N LEU A 141 2.51 4.30 -0.52
CA LEU A 141 1.26 5.00 -0.77
C LEU A 141 0.32 4.10 -1.58
N ILE A 142 -0.90 3.90 -1.07
CA ILE A 142 -1.96 3.14 -1.74
C ILE A 142 -3.10 4.10 -2.06
N LEU A 143 -3.36 4.32 -3.35
CA LEU A 143 -4.48 5.11 -3.86
C LEU A 143 -5.66 4.21 -4.17
N LEU A 144 -6.80 4.50 -3.55
CA LEU A 144 -8.06 3.76 -3.72
C LEU A 144 -9.21 4.74 -3.97
N PRO A 145 -10.18 4.41 -4.85
CA PRO A 145 -11.23 5.36 -5.23
C PRO A 145 -12.33 5.54 -4.19
N LEU A 146 -12.62 4.51 -3.38
CA LEU A 146 -13.79 4.49 -2.47
C LEU A 146 -13.44 3.89 -1.10
N ALA A 147 -14.12 4.34 -0.06
CA ALA A 147 -13.98 3.87 1.31
C ALA A 147 -14.28 2.36 1.45
N SER A 148 -15.28 1.83 0.74
CA SER A 148 -15.57 0.40 0.72
C SER A 148 -14.39 -0.46 0.23
N ILE A 149 -13.63 0.03 -0.75
CA ILE A 149 -12.44 -0.62 -1.27
C ILE A 149 -11.29 -0.49 -0.26
N ALA A 150 -11.13 0.68 0.37
CA ALA A 150 -10.17 0.87 1.45
C ALA A 150 -10.43 -0.06 2.64
N LEU A 151 -11.69 -0.28 3.01
CA LEU A 151 -12.08 -1.25 4.04
C LEU A 151 -11.63 -2.67 3.68
N ARG A 152 -11.89 -3.11 2.44
CA ARG A 152 -11.46 -4.42 1.94
C ARG A 152 -9.94 -4.56 1.97
N PHE A 153 -9.23 -3.56 1.47
CA PHE A 153 -7.77 -3.52 1.47
C PHE A 153 -7.19 -3.61 2.89
N VAL A 154 -7.64 -2.77 3.82
CA VAL A 154 -7.12 -2.74 5.20
C VAL A 154 -7.43 -4.04 5.94
N ARG A 155 -8.65 -4.59 5.79
CA ARG A 155 -8.99 -5.90 6.35
C ARG A 155 -8.08 -6.99 5.80
N ARG A 156 -7.81 -7.00 4.49
CA ARG A 156 -6.93 -8.00 3.88
C ARG A 156 -5.47 -7.83 4.31
N LEU A 157 -4.99 -6.59 4.42
CA LEU A 157 -3.66 -6.25 4.93
C LEU A 157 -3.46 -6.74 6.38
N ILE A 158 -4.46 -6.58 7.25
CA ILE A 158 -4.44 -7.12 8.61
C ILE A 158 -4.42 -8.65 8.58
N GLN A 159 -5.20 -9.31 7.71
CA GLN A 159 -5.20 -10.76 7.58
C GLN A 159 -3.84 -11.31 7.13
N LEU A 160 -3.21 -10.67 6.15
CA LEU A 160 -1.90 -11.05 5.59
C LEU A 160 -0.70 -10.69 6.49
N THR A 161 -0.89 -9.80 7.46
CA THR A 161 0.15 -9.51 8.46
C THR A 161 0.31 -10.70 9.43
N PRO A 162 1.53 -11.19 9.71
CA PRO A 162 1.75 -12.31 10.63
C PRO A 162 1.27 -12.01 12.05
N SER A 163 0.68 -13.01 12.72
CA SER A 163 0.08 -12.87 14.07
C SER A 163 1.03 -12.25 15.11
N ALA A 164 2.33 -12.51 15.03
CA ALA A 164 3.34 -11.92 15.91
C ALA A 164 3.42 -10.38 15.82
N HIS A 165 3.01 -9.80 14.70
CA HIS A 165 3.03 -8.36 14.43
C HIS A 165 1.66 -7.70 14.56
N LYS A 166 0.58 -8.46 14.81
CA LYS A 166 -0.81 -7.97 14.89
C LYS A 166 -1.56 -8.46 16.14
N VAL A 167 -0.86 -8.57 17.27
CA VAL A 167 -1.46 -8.90 18.57
C VAL A 167 -2.57 -7.92 18.93
N ASN A 168 -2.39 -6.63 18.60
CA ASN A 168 -3.45 -5.63 18.69
C ASN A 168 -3.58 -4.85 17.38
N VAL A 169 -4.81 -4.41 17.08
CA VAL A 169 -5.08 -3.46 16.00
C VAL A 169 -5.75 -2.23 16.61
N ASP A 170 -4.95 -1.18 16.81
CA ASP A 170 -5.42 0.05 17.44
C ASP A 170 -6.32 0.83 16.46
N TYR A 171 -7.43 1.38 16.97
CA TYR A 171 -8.44 2.17 16.23
C TYR A 171 -9.23 1.40 15.16
N MET A 172 -9.29 0.06 15.24
CA MET A 172 -10.10 -0.75 14.33
C MET A 172 -11.60 -0.43 14.40
N ASP A 173 -12.15 -0.17 15.60
CA ASP A 173 -13.57 0.13 15.76
C ASP A 173 -13.95 1.46 15.09
N ARG A 174 -13.12 2.49 15.28
CA ARG A 174 -13.25 3.76 14.57
C ARG A 174 -13.15 3.55 13.05
N PHE A 175 -12.20 2.73 12.59
CA PHE A 175 -12.04 2.44 11.17
C PHE A 175 -13.28 1.77 10.58
N ASN A 176 -13.84 0.76 11.28
CA ASN A 176 -15.08 0.12 10.84
C ASN A 176 -16.27 1.08 10.83
N LYS A 177 -16.32 2.07 11.73
CA LYS A 177 -17.36 3.11 11.70
C LYS A 177 -17.20 4.06 10.50
N ASP A 178 -15.98 4.56 10.27
CA ASP A 178 -15.72 5.56 9.22
C ASP A 178 -15.79 4.96 7.79
N PHE A 179 -15.46 3.67 7.63
CA PHE A 179 -15.36 2.99 6.33
C PHE A 179 -16.38 1.86 6.12
N GLY A 180 -17.08 1.44 7.18
CA GLY A 180 -18.19 0.49 7.09
C GLY A 180 -19.39 1.09 6.37
N ALA A 181 -20.34 0.24 5.99
CA ALA A 181 -21.64 0.72 5.54
C ALA A 181 -22.39 1.29 6.75
N ASP A 182 -23.06 2.42 6.59
CA ASP A 182 -23.91 2.99 7.64
C ASP A 182 -25.06 2.02 7.94
N GLU A 183 -25.09 1.48 9.16
CA GLU A 183 -26.23 0.70 9.68
C GLU A 183 -27.52 1.54 9.76
N GLU A 184 -27.42 2.86 9.60
CA GLU A 184 -28.55 3.80 9.60
C GLU A 184 -29.52 3.57 8.43
N ASP A 185 -29.11 2.86 7.38
CA ASP A 185 -29.99 2.50 6.26
C ASP A 185 -30.88 1.26 6.57
N GLU A 186 -30.67 0.60 7.72
CA GLU A 186 -31.51 -0.49 8.25
C GLU A 186 -32.51 -0.06 9.35
N GLY A 187 -32.32 1.12 9.94
CA GLY A 187 -33.13 1.65 11.05
C GLY A 187 -34.47 2.27 10.66
N ASP A 188 -34.64 2.71 9.41
CA ASP A 188 -35.92 3.22 8.92
C ASP A 188 -36.77 2.08 8.35
N ILE A 189 -37.51 1.40 9.22
CA ILE A 189 -38.56 0.45 8.84
C ILE A 189 -39.59 1.12 7.90
N GLU A 190 -39.75 2.45 7.97
CA GLU A 190 -40.59 3.24 7.06
C GLU A 190 -39.94 3.52 5.68
N ALA A 191 -38.61 3.47 5.55
CA ALA A 191 -37.91 3.61 4.27
C ALA A 191 -37.88 2.32 3.43
N LYS A 192 -38.21 1.16 4.04
CA LYS A 192 -38.37 -0.10 3.30
C LYS A 192 -39.60 -0.10 2.38
N GLU A 193 -40.66 0.62 2.75
CA GLU A 193 -41.86 0.74 1.89
C GLU A 193 -41.65 1.66 0.68
N SER A 194 -40.74 2.63 0.77
CA SER A 194 -40.40 3.54 -0.34
C SER A 194 -39.30 3.01 -1.27
N LYS A 195 -38.47 2.06 -0.81
CA LYS A 195 -37.48 1.35 -1.65
C LYS A 195 -38.11 0.31 -2.61
N LEU A 196 -39.36 -0.10 -2.39
CA LEU A 196 -40.11 -1.01 -3.27
C LEU A 196 -40.54 -0.41 -4.63
N LYS A 197 -40.38 0.92 -4.83
CA LYS A 197 -40.82 1.63 -6.05
C LYS A 197 -39.68 2.10 -6.96
N LYS A 198 -38.41 1.86 -6.61
CA LYS A 198 -37.27 2.19 -7.48
C LYS A 198 -36.88 0.97 -8.30
N PRO A 199 -36.60 1.12 -9.62
CA PRO A 199 -36.04 0.02 -10.38
C PRO A 199 -34.78 -0.47 -9.67
N SER A 200 -34.68 -1.78 -9.46
CA SER A 200 -33.49 -2.42 -8.86
C SER A 200 -32.27 -1.92 -9.61
N LYS A 201 -31.38 -1.22 -8.91
CA LYS A 201 -30.16 -0.71 -9.54
C LYS A 201 -29.40 -1.89 -10.14
N PRO A 202 -28.77 -1.73 -11.31
CA PRO A 202 -27.98 -2.78 -11.93
C PRO A 202 -26.96 -3.44 -10.97
N SER A 203 -26.68 -4.73 -11.13
CA SER A 203 -25.87 -5.50 -10.17
C SER A 203 -24.43 -5.00 -10.03
N ASP A 204 -23.91 -4.43 -11.10
CA ASP A 204 -22.65 -3.68 -11.17
C ASP A 204 -22.65 -2.44 -10.29
N TYR A 205 -23.71 -1.63 -10.38
CA TYR A 205 -23.90 -0.47 -9.53
C TYR A 205 -23.93 -0.89 -8.06
N GLN A 206 -24.64 -1.97 -7.71
CA GLN A 206 -24.70 -2.43 -6.32
C GLN A 206 -23.37 -2.97 -5.82
N ALA A 207 -22.55 -3.59 -6.67
CA ALA A 207 -21.24 -4.09 -6.28
C ALA A 207 -20.22 -2.98 -5.99
N LEU A 208 -20.32 -1.86 -6.72
CA LEU A 208 -19.46 -0.69 -6.56
C LEU A 208 -19.97 0.27 -5.49
N PHE A 209 -21.26 0.60 -5.58
CA PHE A 209 -21.90 1.68 -4.85
C PHE A 209 -22.88 1.20 -3.77
N GLY A 210 -23.01 -0.11 -3.55
CA GLY A 210 -23.90 -0.67 -2.52
C GLY A 210 -23.33 -0.61 -1.10
N ALA A 211 -22.13 -0.06 -0.92
CA ALA A 211 -21.46 0.11 0.36
C ALA A 211 -21.09 1.59 0.57
N ASN A 212 -20.19 1.87 1.52
CA ASN A 212 -19.69 3.22 1.75
C ASN A 212 -18.91 3.73 0.53
N ASN A 213 -19.47 4.76 -0.11
CA ASN A 213 -18.96 5.35 -1.34
C ASN A 213 -18.21 6.66 -1.10
N ASN A 214 -17.85 6.94 0.15
CA ASN A 214 -17.04 8.11 0.46
C ASN A 214 -15.71 8.02 -0.31
N ASP A 215 -15.43 9.03 -1.11
CA ASP A 215 -14.21 9.21 -1.91
C ASP A 215 -13.28 10.28 -1.31
N HIS A 216 -13.60 10.78 -0.11
CA HIS A 216 -12.78 11.70 0.67
C HIS A 216 -12.27 11.03 1.94
N PHE A 217 -11.08 10.44 1.85
CA PHE A 217 -10.43 9.79 2.99
C PHE A 217 -8.90 9.73 2.87
N MET A 218 -8.25 9.68 4.03
CA MET A 218 -6.82 9.39 4.20
C MET A 218 -6.60 8.69 5.54
N VAL A 219 -5.81 7.63 5.56
CA VAL A 219 -5.50 6.84 6.76
C VAL A 219 -4.01 6.50 6.78
N GLY A 220 -3.33 6.93 7.86
CA GLY A 220 -1.98 6.52 8.16
C GLY A 220 -1.94 5.18 8.91
N ILE A 221 -1.15 4.23 8.41
CA ILE A 221 -0.95 2.92 9.02
C ILE A 221 0.48 2.81 9.51
N LYS A 222 0.63 2.52 10.80
CA LYS A 222 1.93 2.28 11.46
C LYS A 222 2.01 0.85 11.96
N PHE A 223 3.10 0.17 11.62
CA PHE A 223 3.41 -1.15 12.15
C PHE A 223 4.37 -1.01 13.33
N THR A 224 3.97 -1.46 14.51
CA THR A 224 4.86 -1.59 15.67
C THR A 224 5.49 -2.98 15.70
N ARG A 225 6.10 -3.39 16.82
CA ARG A 225 6.63 -4.76 16.94
C ARG A 225 5.52 -5.80 17.03
N LYS A 226 4.41 -5.45 17.69
CA LYS A 226 3.30 -6.35 18.04
C LYS A 226 1.92 -5.84 17.65
N SER A 227 1.79 -4.59 17.23
CA SER A 227 0.49 -3.99 16.88
C SER A 227 0.52 -3.29 15.52
N ILE A 228 -0.66 -3.16 14.93
CA ILE A 228 -0.94 -2.28 13.80
C ILE A 228 -1.75 -1.11 14.35
N ARG A 229 -1.31 0.13 14.11
CA ARG A 229 -2.06 1.32 14.52
C ARG A 229 -2.61 2.03 13.29
N LEU A 230 -3.94 2.03 13.18
CA LEU A 230 -4.67 2.83 12.20
C LEU A 230 -4.77 4.28 12.68
N TYR A 231 -4.96 5.23 11.76
CA TYR A 231 -4.99 6.67 12.04
C TYR A 231 -3.74 7.19 12.77
N SER A 232 -2.57 6.62 12.46
CA SER A 232 -1.32 7.24 12.88
C SER A 232 -1.10 8.54 12.10
N ASP A 233 -0.46 9.52 12.74
CA ASP A 233 -0.01 10.72 12.04
C ASP A 233 0.84 10.35 10.82
N PHE A 234 0.70 11.08 9.71
CA PHE A 234 1.29 10.71 8.42
C PHE A 234 2.82 10.64 8.51
N TYR A 235 3.50 11.56 9.18
CA TYR A 235 4.97 11.52 9.35
C TYR A 235 5.44 10.34 10.19
N SER A 236 4.56 9.80 11.03
CA SER A 236 4.85 8.64 11.89
C SER A 236 4.41 7.30 11.29
N SER A 237 3.67 7.33 10.18
CA SER A 237 3.13 6.17 9.49
C SER A 237 4.18 5.48 8.63
N ASP A 238 4.03 4.17 8.41
CA ASP A 238 4.88 3.41 7.48
C ASP A 238 4.21 3.33 6.09
N MET A 239 2.87 3.35 6.06
CA MET A 239 2.04 3.30 4.87
C MET A 239 0.91 4.33 4.96
N ILE A 240 0.56 4.96 3.85
CA ILE A 240 -0.60 5.84 3.72
C ILE A 240 -1.59 5.17 2.76
N VAL A 241 -2.85 5.07 3.17
CA VAL A 241 -3.97 4.65 2.33
C VAL A 241 -4.88 5.84 2.13
N ALA A 242 -5.06 6.29 0.90
CA ALA A 242 -5.77 7.53 0.62
C ALA A 242 -6.59 7.45 -0.66
N SER A 243 -7.59 8.31 -0.72
CA SER A 243 -8.24 8.70 -1.97
C SER A 243 -7.42 9.78 -2.67
N PRO A 244 -7.44 9.83 -4.02
CA PRO A 244 -6.83 10.94 -4.76
C PRO A 244 -7.38 12.32 -4.33
N LEU A 245 -8.70 12.40 -4.10
CA LEU A 245 -9.37 13.62 -3.64
C LEU A 245 -8.90 14.04 -2.23
N GLY A 246 -8.75 13.08 -1.31
CA GLY A 246 -8.26 13.34 0.04
C GLY A 246 -6.86 13.97 0.03
N LEU A 247 -5.94 13.43 -0.79
CA LEU A 247 -4.59 13.97 -0.92
C LEU A 247 -4.56 15.37 -1.54
N ILE A 248 -5.34 15.61 -2.59
CA ILE A 248 -5.40 16.94 -3.21
C ILE A 248 -5.95 17.99 -2.25
N THR A 249 -6.93 17.62 -1.43
CA THR A 249 -7.41 18.52 -0.39
C THR A 249 -6.25 18.94 0.52
N LYS A 250 -5.36 18.01 0.89
CA LYS A 250 -4.18 18.32 1.71
C LYS A 250 -3.09 19.10 1.00
N ILE A 251 -2.89 18.84 -0.30
CA ILE A 251 -1.97 19.62 -1.13
C ILE A 251 -2.47 21.07 -1.23
N GLY A 252 -3.74 21.29 -1.58
CA GLY A 252 -4.33 22.63 -1.66
C GLY A 252 -4.36 23.36 -0.31
N GLU A 253 -4.60 22.65 0.79
CA GLU A 253 -4.48 23.21 2.15
C GLU A 253 -3.04 23.70 2.45
N ALA A 254 -2.01 22.99 1.98
CA ALA A 254 -0.60 23.35 2.17
C ALA A 254 -0.16 24.52 1.27
N GLU A 255 -0.68 24.59 0.04
CA GLU A 255 -0.46 25.73 -0.85
C GLU A 255 -1.07 27.02 -0.29
N ALA A 256 -2.27 26.91 0.30
CA ALA A 256 -2.98 28.05 0.89
C ALA A 256 -2.41 28.48 2.26
N ASN A 257 -1.86 27.54 3.04
CA ASN A 257 -1.33 27.81 4.37
C ASN A 257 0.07 27.23 4.56
N LYS A 258 1.07 28.12 4.66
CA LYS A 258 2.50 27.78 4.86
C LYS A 258 2.80 27.00 6.15
N GLU A 259 1.90 27.02 7.14
CA GLU A 259 2.05 26.20 8.34
C GLU A 259 1.80 24.71 8.06
N LYS A 260 0.99 24.40 7.04
CA LYS A 260 0.72 23.03 6.58
C LYS A 260 1.68 22.65 5.47
N ASP A 261 2.03 21.37 5.40
CA ASP A 261 2.84 20.81 4.34
C ASP A 261 2.43 19.36 4.06
N VAL A 262 2.91 18.83 2.94
CA VAL A 262 2.67 17.46 2.48
C VAL A 262 3.98 16.68 2.37
N ASP A 263 4.99 17.09 3.13
CA ASP A 263 6.34 16.53 3.07
C ASP A 263 6.38 15.03 3.43
N TYR A 264 5.33 14.49 4.07
CA TYR A 264 5.13 13.04 4.28
C TYR A 264 5.08 12.23 2.96
N LEU A 265 4.96 12.88 1.80
CA LEU A 265 5.05 12.28 0.46
C LEU A 265 6.48 12.29 -0.13
N SER A 266 7.47 12.86 0.57
CA SER A 266 8.84 13.08 0.07
C SER A 266 9.72 11.83 0.06
N SER A 267 9.17 10.64 0.40
CA SER A 267 9.96 9.42 0.62
C SER A 267 9.22 8.13 0.26
N ILE A 268 8.25 8.24 -0.64
CA ILE A 268 7.47 7.10 -1.13
C ILE A 268 8.36 6.27 -2.08
N GLU A 269 8.48 4.97 -1.78
CA GLU A 269 9.25 3.99 -2.55
C GLU A 269 8.33 3.02 -3.30
N ILE A 270 7.04 2.94 -2.91
CA ILE A 270 6.03 2.12 -3.59
C ILE A 270 4.74 2.95 -3.68
N LEU A 271 4.29 3.20 -4.91
CA LEU A 271 2.95 3.70 -5.21
C LEU A 271 2.10 2.58 -5.80
N VAL A 272 0.92 2.34 -5.23
CA VAL A 272 -0.09 1.45 -5.81
C VAL A 272 -1.33 2.27 -6.12
N VAL A 273 -1.71 2.33 -7.39
CA VAL A 273 -3.01 2.87 -7.83
C VAL A 273 -3.90 1.69 -8.16
N ASP A 274 -4.84 1.39 -7.26
CA ASP A 274 -5.76 0.28 -7.48
C ASP A 274 -7.14 0.79 -7.89
N HIS A 275 -7.80 0.04 -8.78
CA HIS A 275 -9.02 0.46 -9.47
C HIS A 275 -8.87 1.79 -10.22
N ALA A 276 -7.80 1.88 -11.02
CA ALA A 276 -7.51 3.03 -11.88
C ALA A 276 -8.64 3.35 -12.87
N ASP A 277 -9.41 2.35 -13.29
CA ASP A 277 -10.62 2.48 -14.10
C ASP A 277 -11.68 3.33 -13.40
N VAL A 278 -11.96 3.06 -12.12
CA VAL A 278 -12.92 3.81 -11.31
C VAL A 278 -12.39 5.21 -11.01
N ILE A 279 -11.10 5.34 -10.67
CA ILE A 279 -10.47 6.65 -10.44
C ILE A 279 -10.53 7.51 -11.72
N SER A 280 -10.32 6.89 -12.89
CA SER A 280 -10.44 7.57 -14.18
C SER A 280 -11.86 8.05 -14.46
N MET A 281 -12.89 7.34 -14.00
CA MET A 281 -14.29 7.79 -14.10
C MET A 281 -14.62 8.93 -13.12
N GLN A 282 -13.96 8.97 -11.96
CA GLN A 282 -14.11 10.06 -10.98
C GLN A 282 -13.39 11.32 -11.45
N ASN A 283 -12.05 11.31 -11.41
CA ASN A 283 -11.20 12.35 -11.94
C ASN A 283 -9.73 11.90 -11.97
N TRP A 284 -9.19 11.57 -13.15
CA TRP A 284 -7.78 11.18 -13.28
C TRP A 284 -6.81 12.34 -13.05
N SER A 285 -7.22 13.60 -13.25
CA SER A 285 -6.34 14.75 -12.97
C SER A 285 -5.89 14.76 -11.53
N HIS A 286 -6.68 14.17 -10.62
CA HIS A 286 -6.29 14.07 -9.23
C HIS A 286 -5.04 13.22 -9.02
N VAL A 287 -4.91 12.13 -9.77
CA VAL A 287 -3.73 11.26 -9.70
C VAL A 287 -2.51 11.98 -10.25
N ASN A 288 -2.65 12.72 -11.35
CA ASN A 288 -1.55 13.49 -11.92
C ASN A 288 -0.96 14.48 -10.90
N THR A 289 -1.82 15.28 -10.26
CA THR A 289 -1.38 16.23 -9.23
C THR A 289 -0.72 15.54 -8.04
N VAL A 290 -1.26 14.39 -7.59
CA VAL A 290 -0.61 13.61 -6.51
C VAL A 290 0.78 13.17 -6.93
N VAL A 291 0.93 12.61 -8.13
CA VAL A 291 2.23 12.11 -8.65
C VAL A 291 3.23 13.25 -8.82
N GLU A 292 2.80 14.43 -9.29
CA GLU A 292 3.64 15.63 -9.37
C GLU A 292 4.17 16.10 -8.00
N HIS A 293 3.46 15.77 -6.92
CA HIS A 293 3.85 16.10 -5.54
C HIS A 293 4.57 14.95 -4.81
N LEU A 294 4.81 13.80 -5.45
CA LEU A 294 5.56 12.71 -4.85
C LEU A 294 7.06 12.97 -4.90
N ASN A 295 7.75 12.60 -3.83
CA ASN A 295 9.21 12.60 -3.74
C ASN A 295 9.88 13.95 -4.04
N LEU A 296 9.14 15.05 -3.86
CA LEU A 296 9.70 16.40 -3.85
C LEU A 296 10.62 16.62 -2.64
N LEU A 297 11.49 17.62 -2.71
CA LEU A 297 12.29 18.02 -1.56
C LEU A 297 11.38 18.58 -0.47
N PRO A 298 11.49 18.11 0.78
CA PRO A 298 10.63 18.57 1.86
C PRO A 298 10.91 20.05 2.16
N SER A 299 9.85 20.77 2.51
CA SER A 299 9.92 22.17 2.92
C SER A 299 10.49 22.36 4.33
N LYS A 300 10.28 21.38 5.22
CA LYS A 300 10.70 21.42 6.63
C LYS A 300 11.52 20.20 7.00
N GLN A 301 12.34 20.35 8.06
CA GLN A 301 13.08 19.24 8.63
C GLN A 301 12.20 18.48 9.63
N HIS A 302 11.67 17.32 9.20
CA HIS A 302 10.77 16.47 10.01
C HIS A 302 11.51 15.54 10.98
N GLY A 303 12.58 16.03 11.62
CA GLY A 303 13.36 15.30 12.63
C GLY A 303 14.22 14.15 12.09
N GLY A 304 14.39 14.02 10.78
CA GLY A 304 15.27 13.03 10.14
C GLY A 304 16.75 13.37 10.28
N ASP A 305 17.58 12.34 10.41
CA ASP A 305 19.05 12.46 10.41
C ASP A 305 19.56 12.56 8.96
N ILE A 306 19.99 13.78 8.57
CA ILE A 306 20.45 14.09 7.21
C ILE A 306 21.60 13.17 6.78
N MET A 307 22.45 12.74 7.71
CA MET A 307 23.60 11.88 7.42
C MET A 307 23.21 10.45 7.06
N ARG A 308 21.93 10.09 7.20
CA ARG A 308 21.37 8.77 6.89
C ARG A 308 20.44 8.78 5.68
N ILE A 309 20.20 9.95 5.09
CA ILE A 309 19.32 10.09 3.94
C ILE A 309 20.02 9.55 2.70
N ARG A 310 19.34 8.67 1.96
CA ARG A 310 19.90 8.10 0.73
C ARG A 310 20.23 9.17 -0.29
N GLN A 311 21.36 9.01 -0.97
CA GLN A 311 21.89 9.99 -1.91
C GLN A 311 20.89 10.40 -2.98
N TRP A 312 20.09 9.45 -3.50
CA TRP A 312 19.10 9.72 -4.55
C TRP A 312 17.97 10.66 -4.10
N TYR A 313 17.67 10.75 -2.80
CA TYR A 313 16.75 11.74 -2.25
C TYR A 313 17.41 13.13 -2.22
N LEU A 314 18.68 13.20 -1.82
CA LEU A 314 19.44 14.46 -1.74
C LEU A 314 19.68 15.10 -3.10
N VAL A 315 19.90 14.29 -4.14
CA VAL A 315 20.09 14.79 -5.52
C VAL A 315 18.79 14.95 -6.31
N ALA A 316 17.62 14.85 -5.64
CA ALA A 316 16.30 14.95 -6.26
C ALA A 316 16.06 13.98 -7.44
N HIS A 317 16.71 12.81 -7.42
CA HIS A 317 16.46 11.76 -8.40
C HIS A 317 15.25 10.89 -8.03
N ALA A 318 14.83 10.91 -6.76
CA ALA A 318 13.71 10.11 -6.25
C ALA A 318 12.37 10.37 -6.96
N GLN A 319 12.19 11.52 -7.60
CA GLN A 319 11.00 11.83 -8.41
C GLN A 319 10.90 11.01 -9.73
N PHE A 320 12.01 10.40 -10.16
CA PHE A 320 12.07 9.58 -11.37
C PHE A 320 12.00 8.07 -11.11
N TYR A 321 11.88 7.67 -9.85
CA TYR A 321 11.90 6.28 -9.39
C TYR A 321 10.58 5.83 -8.79
#